data_AF-A0A7J6WQS0-F1
#
_entry.id   AF-A0A7J6WQS0-F1
#
_cell.length_a   1.000
_cell.length_b   1.000
_cell.length_c   1.000
_cell.angle_alpha   90.00
_cell.angle_beta   90.00
_cell.angle_gamma   90.00
#
_symmetry.space_group_name_H-M   'P 1'
#
loop_
_entity.id
_entity.type
_entity.pdbx_description
1 polymer ?
#
loop_
_entity_poly.entity_id
_entity_poly.type
_entity_poly.pdbx_seq_one_letter_code
_entity_poly.pdbx_strand_id
1 'polypeptide(L)'
;MKVFEVDGSSLSLALYTDVTNSKDLLNLMQAGTLDPEVAFLNASLVPDVFPLLAAAHKTLLAKSRESLTTRTLHSELVYNYSGSKHITESLKRCGISDDCTYVLVARFNGSIDDMKAADELVDGKEISLEELETRANKAQIQKHYKITGPELAISSLSDAIVCRIAARDTL
;
A
#
# COMPACT_ATOMS: atom_id res chain seq x y z
N MET A 1 0.25 -8.04 13.05
CA MET A 1 1.15 -8.24 11.89
C MET A 1 0.81 -9.57 11.21
N LYS A 2 0.80 -9.63 9.88
CA LYS A 2 0.74 -10.90 9.11
C LYS A 2 1.82 -10.88 8.01
N VAL A 3 2.42 -12.03 7.72
CA VAL A 3 3.45 -12.19 6.69
C VAL A 3 2.89 -13.00 5.53
N PHE A 4 3.16 -12.57 4.30
CA PHE A 4 2.71 -13.21 3.07
C PHE A 4 3.91 -13.53 2.18
N GLU A 5 3.90 -14.70 1.54
CA GLU A 5 4.90 -15.07 0.54
C GLU A 5 4.46 -14.58 -0.85
N VAL A 6 5.35 -13.87 -1.54
CA VAL A 6 5.12 -13.28 -2.87
C VAL A 6 6.39 -13.46 -3.71
N ASP A 7 6.32 -14.25 -4.77
CA ASP A 7 7.41 -14.44 -5.75
C ASP A 7 8.79 -14.78 -5.11
N GLY A 8 8.78 -15.66 -4.11
CA GLY A 8 10.00 -16.07 -3.39
C GLY A 8 10.58 -15.03 -2.43
N SER A 9 9.85 -13.95 -2.17
CA SER A 9 10.11 -12.95 -1.12
C SER A 9 8.96 -12.90 -0.13
N SER A 10 9.17 -12.31 1.05
CA SER A 10 8.09 -12.09 2.02
C SER A 10 7.63 -10.62 2.05
N LEU A 11 6.35 -10.42 2.35
CA LEU A 11 5.73 -9.12 2.60
C LEU A 11 5.07 -9.15 3.97
N SER A 12 5.62 -8.39 4.91
CA SER A 12 5.05 -8.18 6.24
C SER A 12 4.10 -7.00 6.23
N LEU A 13 2.90 -7.18 6.77
CA LEU A 13 1.85 -6.17 6.84
C LEU A 13 1.42 -5.93 8.29
N ALA A 14 1.25 -4.66 8.65
CA ALA A 14 0.68 -4.22 9.93
C ALA A 14 -0.28 -3.05 9.69
N LEU A 15 -1.42 -3.06 10.36
CA LEU A 15 -2.50 -2.10 10.14
C LEU A 15 -2.79 -1.33 11.42
N TYR A 16 -2.87 -0.01 11.30
CA TYR A 16 -3.01 0.89 12.43
C TYR A 16 -4.23 1.79 12.24
N THR A 17 -5.00 1.96 13.32
CA THR A 17 -6.04 2.98 13.45
C THR A 17 -5.63 4.02 14.48
N ASP A 18 -6.35 5.14 14.51
CA ASP A 18 -6.16 6.22 15.46
C ASP A 18 -4.72 6.75 15.44
N VAL A 19 -4.09 6.74 14.25
CA VAL A 19 -2.73 7.25 14.04
C VAL A 19 -2.73 8.77 14.20
N THR A 20 -1.78 9.29 14.97
CA THR A 20 -1.69 10.72 15.32
C THR A 20 -0.45 11.43 14.79
N ASN A 21 0.56 10.67 14.34
CA ASN A 21 1.85 11.19 13.89
C ASN A 21 2.09 11.03 12.37
N SER A 22 1.02 10.91 11.57
CA SER A 22 1.11 10.73 10.10
C SER A 22 1.92 11.82 9.39
N LYS A 23 1.88 13.06 9.89
CA LYS A 23 2.71 14.15 9.39
C LYS A 23 4.20 13.90 9.59
N ASP A 24 4.60 13.36 10.73
CA ASP A 24 6.00 13.06 11.03
C ASP A 24 6.50 11.88 10.21
N LEU A 25 5.67 10.84 10.05
CA LEU A 25 5.93 9.73 9.13
C LEU A 25 6.16 10.23 7.70
N LEU A 26 5.30 11.13 7.21
CA LEU A 26 5.44 11.74 5.88
C LEU A 26 6.74 12.54 5.74
N ASN A 27 7.14 13.29 6.78
CA ASN A 27 8.41 14.02 6.81
C ASN A 27 9.61 13.07 6.72
N LEU A 28 9.60 11.96 7.47
CA LEU A 28 10.66 10.93 7.43
C LEU A 28 10.77 10.30 6.03
N MET A 29 9.63 10.00 5.39
CA MET A 29 9.59 9.48 4.01
C MET A 29 10.22 10.46 3.02
N GLN A 30 9.84 11.75 3.11
CA GLN A 30 10.33 12.79 2.21
C GLN A 30 11.82 13.08 2.41
N ALA A 31 12.28 13.07 3.67
CA ALA A 31 13.69 13.20 4.01
C ALA A 31 14.51 11.97 3.59
N GLY A 32 13.87 10.81 3.42
CA GLY A 32 14.55 9.55 3.11
C GLY A 32 15.33 9.00 4.30
N THR A 33 14.87 9.27 5.52
CA THR A 33 15.53 8.90 6.78
C THR A 33 14.77 7.81 7.53
N LEU A 34 13.85 7.11 6.87
CA LEU A 34 13.17 5.95 7.45
C LEU A 34 14.15 4.78 7.56
N ASP A 35 14.36 4.32 8.79
CA ASP A 35 15.12 3.11 9.08
C ASP A 35 14.39 2.35 10.21
N PRO A 36 13.77 1.19 9.92
CA PRO A 36 13.77 0.48 8.65
C PRO A 36 12.90 1.16 7.57
N GLU A 37 13.31 1.03 6.30
CA GLU A 37 12.50 1.51 5.18
C GLU A 37 11.18 0.72 5.04
N VAL A 38 10.04 1.39 5.06
CA VAL A 38 8.71 0.76 4.92
C VAL A 38 7.83 1.56 3.96
N ALA A 39 6.81 0.89 3.43
CA ALA A 39 5.74 1.55 2.68
C ALA A 39 4.60 1.90 3.63
N PHE A 40 4.19 3.17 3.63
CA PHE A 40 2.97 3.61 4.30
C PHE A 40 1.88 3.87 3.26
N LEU A 41 0.78 3.13 3.36
CA LEU A 41 -0.41 3.28 2.52
C LEU A 41 -1.55 3.85 3.33
N ASN A 42 -2.38 4.69 2.69
CA ASN A 42 -3.67 5.07 3.26
C ASN A 42 -4.59 3.84 3.22
N ALA A 43 -4.84 3.25 4.38
CA ALA A 43 -5.59 2.00 4.49
C ALA A 43 -7.07 2.17 4.11
N SER A 44 -7.62 3.38 4.13
CA SER A 44 -8.99 3.64 3.64
C SER A 44 -9.12 3.40 2.14
N LEU A 45 -8.01 3.31 1.41
CA LEU A 45 -8.00 2.99 -0.02
C LEU A 45 -7.66 1.54 -0.32
N VAL A 46 -7.43 0.72 0.71
CA VAL A 46 -7.07 -0.69 0.59
C VAL A 46 -8.25 -1.55 1.08
N PRO A 47 -9.12 -2.04 0.18
CA PRO A 47 -10.30 -2.79 0.61
C PRO A 47 -9.98 -4.22 1.03
N ASP A 48 -8.82 -4.76 0.61
CA ASP A 48 -8.40 -6.12 0.85
C ASP A 48 -6.89 -6.26 0.65
N VAL A 49 -6.30 -7.34 1.16
CA VAL A 49 -4.89 -7.68 1.00
C VAL A 49 -4.58 -8.12 -0.44
N PHE A 50 -5.51 -8.78 -1.15
CA PHE A 50 -5.25 -9.33 -2.49
C PHE A 50 -4.74 -8.30 -3.51
N PRO A 51 -5.34 -7.10 -3.66
CA PRO A 51 -4.78 -6.06 -4.53
C PRO A 51 -3.38 -5.60 -4.15
N LEU A 52 -3.05 -5.60 -2.85
CA LEU A 52 -1.72 -5.26 -2.38
C LEU A 52 -0.69 -6.34 -2.76
N LEU A 53 -1.05 -7.62 -2.67
CA LEU A 53 -0.19 -8.72 -3.10
C LEU A 53 0.07 -8.68 -4.62
N ALA A 54 -0.94 -8.33 -5.42
CA ALA A 54 -0.75 -8.12 -6.86
C ALA A 54 0.23 -6.97 -7.16
N ALA A 55 0.12 -5.85 -6.43
CA ALA A 55 1.07 -4.75 -6.50
C ALA A 55 2.47 -5.16 -6.05
N ALA A 56 2.57 -5.98 -5.00
CA ALA A 56 3.83 -6.48 -4.46
C ALA A 56 4.54 -7.40 -5.46
N HIS A 57 3.82 -8.34 -6.08
CA HIS A 57 4.36 -9.19 -7.14
C HIS A 57 4.92 -8.34 -8.30
N LYS A 58 4.14 -7.35 -8.75
CA LYS A 58 4.58 -6.42 -9.80
C LYS A 58 5.83 -5.63 -9.40
N THR A 59 5.92 -5.24 -8.13
CA THR A 59 7.06 -4.51 -7.57
C THR A 59 8.32 -5.36 -7.54
N LEU A 60 8.21 -6.63 -7.12
CA LEU A 60 9.32 -7.58 -7.13
C LEU A 60 9.79 -7.90 -8.55
N LEU A 61 8.86 -8.02 -9.50
CA LEU A 61 9.19 -8.19 -10.91
C LEU A 61 9.94 -6.98 -11.49
N ALA A 62 9.54 -5.76 -11.13
CA ALA A 62 10.24 -4.55 -11.54
C ALA A 62 11.66 -4.50 -10.92
N LYS A 63 11.80 -4.90 -9.65
CA LYS A 63 13.08 -4.99 -8.94
C LYS A 63 14.02 -6.00 -9.61
N SER A 64 13.55 -7.21 -9.91
CA SER A 64 14.38 -8.28 -10.51
C SER A 64 14.86 -7.93 -11.92
N ARG A 65 14.16 -7.02 -12.60
CA ARG A 65 14.53 -6.47 -13.91
C ARG A 65 15.31 -5.16 -13.84
N GLU A 66 15.67 -4.70 -12.64
CA GLU A 66 16.35 -3.40 -12.43
C GLU A 66 15.61 -2.22 -13.07
N SER A 67 14.27 -2.27 -13.02
CA SER A 67 13.36 -1.38 -13.76
C SER A 67 12.39 -0.63 -12.85
N LEU A 68 12.78 -0.41 -11.59
CA LEU A 68 12.00 0.39 -10.65
C LEU A 68 11.80 1.80 -11.21
N THR A 69 10.57 2.29 -11.16
CA THR A 69 10.25 3.66 -11.59
C THR A 69 10.54 4.67 -10.48
N THR A 70 10.34 4.27 -9.23
CA THR A 70 10.56 5.07 -8.03
C THR A 70 11.89 4.74 -7.36
N ARG A 71 12.28 5.56 -6.39
CA ARG A 71 13.60 5.48 -5.74
C ARG A 71 13.80 4.19 -4.92
N THR A 72 12.73 3.62 -4.38
CA THR A 72 12.79 2.59 -3.35
C THR A 72 11.81 1.47 -3.67
N LEU A 73 12.08 0.27 -3.17
CA LEU A 73 11.16 -0.86 -3.34
C LEU A 73 9.79 -0.59 -2.70
N HIS A 74 9.79 0.13 -1.58
CA HIS A 74 8.61 0.44 -0.79
C HIS A 74 7.75 1.55 -1.44
N SER A 75 8.37 2.59 -2.00
CA SER A 75 7.67 3.58 -2.83
C SER A 75 7.13 2.96 -4.12
N GLU A 76 7.82 1.95 -4.67
CA GLU A 76 7.37 1.26 -5.88
C GLU A 76 6.10 0.45 -5.60
N LEU A 77 5.96 -0.12 -4.41
CA LEU A 77 4.74 -0.80 -3.99
C LEU A 77 3.53 0.15 -4.01
N VAL A 78 3.66 1.33 -3.40
CA VAL A 78 2.59 2.35 -3.39
C VAL A 78 2.28 2.83 -4.82
N TYR A 79 3.32 3.03 -5.63
CA TYR A 79 3.18 3.40 -7.03
C TYR A 79 2.44 2.33 -7.85
N ASN A 80 2.84 1.06 -7.74
CA ASN A 80 2.20 -0.06 -8.43
C ASN A 80 0.77 -0.27 -7.96
N TYR A 81 0.51 -0.13 -6.66
CA TYR A 81 -0.83 -0.24 -6.07
C TYR A 81 -1.81 0.76 -6.68
N SER A 82 -1.36 1.99 -6.96
CA SER A 82 -2.22 3.03 -7.54
C SER A 82 -2.82 2.71 -8.91
N GLY A 83 -2.25 1.74 -9.64
CA GLY A 83 -2.64 1.45 -11.03
C GLY A 83 -2.40 2.62 -12.01
N SER A 84 -1.69 3.67 -11.60
CA SER A 84 -1.40 4.88 -12.40
C SER A 84 0.06 4.93 -12.82
N LYS A 85 0.35 5.60 -13.95
CA LYS A 85 1.72 5.89 -14.43
C LYS A 85 2.30 7.20 -13.88
N HIS A 86 1.52 7.97 -13.12
CA HIS A 86 1.93 9.27 -12.58
C HIS A 86 2.45 9.15 -11.15
N ILE A 87 3.77 9.04 -10.99
CA ILE A 87 4.46 8.79 -9.71
C ILE A 87 3.93 9.68 -8.57
N THR A 88 3.96 11.00 -8.75
CA THR A 88 3.56 11.95 -7.71
C THR A 88 2.11 11.78 -7.28
N GLU A 89 1.22 11.59 -8.24
CA GLU A 89 -0.21 11.41 -7.96
C GLU A 89 -0.47 10.06 -7.28
N SER A 90 0.25 9.02 -7.69
CA SER A 90 0.18 7.69 -7.08
C SER A 90 0.55 7.72 -5.60
N LEU A 91 1.68 8.37 -5.26
CA LEU A 91 2.13 8.49 -3.88
C LEU A 91 1.20 9.36 -3.05
N LYS A 92 0.67 10.47 -3.61
CA LYS A 92 -0.29 11.34 -2.91
C LYS A 92 -1.64 10.67 -2.66
N ARG A 93 -2.13 9.85 -3.61
CA ARG A 93 -3.42 9.19 -3.48
C ARG A 93 -3.34 7.98 -2.57
N CYS A 94 -2.43 7.07 -2.85
CA CYS A 94 -2.39 5.75 -2.21
C CYS A 94 -1.44 5.69 -1.01
N GLY A 95 -0.50 6.63 -0.90
CA GLY A 95 0.31 6.81 0.30
C GLY A 95 -0.44 7.59 1.38
N ILE A 96 0.22 7.79 2.52
CA ILE A 96 -0.33 8.59 3.63
C ILE A 96 -0.29 10.10 3.33
N SER A 97 -1.27 10.82 3.86
CA SER A 97 -1.31 12.28 3.99
C SER A 97 -0.93 12.71 5.41
N ASP A 98 -0.79 14.01 5.65
CA ASP A 98 -0.45 14.55 6.98
C ASP A 98 -1.57 14.40 8.01
N ASP A 99 -2.80 14.11 7.58
CA ASP A 99 -3.99 13.89 8.41
C ASP A 99 -4.48 12.42 8.43
N CYS A 100 -3.66 11.47 7.97
CA CYS A 100 -4.07 10.07 7.83
C CYS A 100 -4.12 9.35 9.19
N THR A 101 -5.32 8.96 9.64
CA THR A 101 -5.51 8.23 10.91
C THR A 101 -5.57 6.71 10.75
N TYR A 102 -5.63 6.21 9.50
CA TYR A 102 -5.78 4.80 9.18
C TYR A 102 -4.71 4.37 8.17
N VAL A 103 -3.69 3.68 8.67
CA VAL A 103 -2.42 3.47 7.95
C VAL A 103 -2.12 1.99 7.86
N LEU A 104 -1.76 1.55 6.65
CA LEU A 104 -1.24 0.21 6.40
C LEU A 104 0.26 0.30 6.14
N VAL A 105 1.03 -0.39 6.96
CA VAL A 105 2.48 -0.51 6.85
C VAL A 105 2.81 -1.82 6.12
N ALA A 106 3.70 -1.73 5.13
CA ALA A 106 4.17 -2.89 4.38
C ALA A 106 5.70 -2.87 4.24
N ARG A 107 6.34 -4.01 4.52
CA ARG A 107 7.79 -4.18 4.38
C ARG A 107 8.13 -5.47 3.65
N PHE A 108 9.00 -5.39 2.65
CA PHE A 108 9.53 -6.57 1.97
C PHE A 108 10.69 -7.17 2.76
N ASN A 109 10.72 -8.50 2.86
CA ASN A 109 11.78 -9.26 3.52
C ASN A 109 12.12 -8.73 4.92
N GLY A 110 11.10 -8.26 5.64
CA GLY A 110 11.26 -7.66 6.96
C GLY A 110 11.58 -8.71 8.02
N SER A 111 12.63 -8.46 8.80
CA SER A 111 12.90 -9.23 10.01
C SER A 111 11.86 -8.93 11.10
N ILE A 112 11.81 -9.75 12.15
CA ILE A 112 10.95 -9.47 13.32
C ILE A 112 11.33 -8.13 13.95
N ASP A 113 12.63 -7.82 14.05
CA ASP A 113 13.11 -6.58 14.66
C ASP A 113 12.84 -5.37 13.76
N ASP A 114 12.87 -5.53 12.44
CA ASP A 114 12.45 -4.48 11.51
C ASP A 114 10.97 -4.12 11.73
N MET A 115 10.12 -5.13 11.92
CA MET A 115 8.70 -4.89 12.11
C MET A 115 8.39 -4.27 13.47
N LYS A 116 9.16 -4.60 14.52
CA LYS A 116 9.08 -3.89 15.80
C LYS A 116 9.54 -2.44 15.70
N ALA A 117 10.65 -2.18 15.01
CA ALA A 117 11.10 -0.82 14.78
C ALA A 117 10.08 -0.03 13.95
N ALA A 118 9.42 -0.65 12.98
CA ALA A 118 8.34 -0.03 12.21
C ALA A 118 7.08 0.24 13.06
N ASP A 119 6.77 -0.62 14.03
CA ASP A 119 5.69 -0.41 15.01
C ASP A 119 5.99 0.79 15.91
N GLU A 120 7.23 0.92 16.41
CA GLU A 120 7.68 2.06 17.22
C GLU A 120 7.63 3.41 16.49
N LEU A 121 7.61 3.42 15.15
CA LEU A 121 7.45 4.66 14.36
C LEU A 121 6.01 5.17 14.36
N VAL A 122 5.00 4.32 14.58
CA VAL A 122 3.59 4.66 14.36
C VAL A 122 2.88 4.93 15.70
N ASP A 123 2.52 6.18 15.95
CA ASP A 123 1.72 6.56 17.12
C ASP A 123 0.23 6.29 16.86
N GLY A 124 -0.17 5.02 16.96
CA GLY A 124 -1.53 4.56 16.76
C GLY A 124 -1.77 3.18 17.39
N LYS A 125 -2.93 2.59 17.10
CA LYS A 125 -3.32 1.27 17.60
C LYS A 125 -3.27 0.23 16.49
N GLU A 126 -2.43 -0.79 16.65
CA GLU A 126 -2.42 -1.93 15.73
C GLU A 126 -3.75 -2.73 15.83
N ILE A 127 -4.31 -3.09 14.68
CA ILE A 127 -5.55 -3.85 14.54
C ILE A 127 -5.42 -4.97 13.48
N SER A 128 -6.40 -5.88 13.45
CA SER A 128 -6.40 -7.02 12.50
C SER A 128 -6.58 -6.53 11.06
N LEU A 129 -5.86 -7.15 10.10
CA LEU A 129 -6.05 -6.90 8.65
C LEU A 129 -7.48 -7.19 8.17
N GLU A 130 -8.27 -7.95 8.93
CA GLU A 130 -9.69 -8.18 8.65
C GLU A 130 -10.55 -6.91 8.73
N GLU A 131 -10.04 -5.85 9.37
CA GLU A 131 -10.70 -4.53 9.44
C GLU A 131 -10.55 -3.70 8.15
N LEU A 132 -9.72 -4.13 7.19
CA LEU A 132 -9.50 -3.42 5.92
C LEU A 132 -10.82 -3.13 5.19
N GLU A 133 -11.62 -4.17 4.94
CA GLU A 133 -12.86 -4.01 4.18
C GLU A 133 -13.85 -3.10 4.89
N THR A 134 -14.01 -3.26 6.21
CA THR A 134 -14.97 -2.54 7.04
C THR A 134 -14.71 -1.03 7.05
N ARG A 135 -13.43 -0.63 6.99
CA ARG A 135 -12.99 0.77 7.07
C ARG A 135 -12.60 1.37 5.72
N ALA A 136 -12.73 0.60 4.64
CA ALA A 136 -12.43 1.07 3.29
C ALA A 136 -13.44 2.13 2.84
N ASN A 137 -12.93 3.25 2.30
CA ASN A 137 -13.74 4.27 1.65
C ASN A 137 -14.09 3.83 0.23
N LYS A 138 -15.12 2.98 0.12
CA LYS A 138 -15.55 2.38 -1.17
C LYS A 138 -15.85 3.45 -2.23
N ALA A 139 -16.44 4.59 -1.85
CA ALA A 139 -16.74 5.68 -2.77
C ALA A 139 -15.47 6.34 -3.34
N GLN A 140 -14.48 6.59 -2.50
CA GLN A 140 -13.20 7.16 -2.93
C GLN A 140 -12.41 6.17 -3.78
N ILE A 141 -12.38 4.88 -3.41
CA ILE A 141 -11.76 3.81 -4.20
C ILE A 141 -12.38 3.74 -5.60
N GLN A 142 -13.72 3.68 -5.68
CA GLN A 142 -14.43 3.66 -6.96
C GLN A 142 -14.08 4.87 -7.84
N LYS A 143 -14.04 6.07 -7.24
CA LYS A 143 -13.63 7.29 -7.94
C LYS A 143 -12.18 7.22 -8.43
N HIS A 144 -11.26 6.75 -7.60
CA HIS A 144 -9.83 6.70 -7.92
C HIS A 144 -9.51 5.70 -9.03
N TYR A 145 -10.08 4.49 -8.96
CA TYR A 145 -9.84 3.42 -9.94
C TYR A 145 -10.84 3.46 -11.12
N LYS A 146 -11.74 4.44 -11.14
CA LYS A 146 -12.82 4.58 -12.13
C LYS A 146 -13.64 3.29 -12.27
N ILE A 147 -14.01 2.73 -11.13
CA ILE A 147 -14.80 1.49 -11.05
C ILE A 147 -16.27 1.86 -11.15
N THR A 148 -16.98 1.22 -12.07
CA THR A 148 -18.37 1.57 -12.38
C THR A 148 -19.36 0.58 -11.75
N GLY A 149 -20.63 1.01 -11.61
CA GLY A 149 -21.70 0.13 -11.12
C GLY A 149 -21.85 -1.17 -11.92
N PRO A 150 -21.87 -1.13 -13.26
CA PRO A 150 -21.93 -2.35 -14.07
C PRO A 150 -20.74 -3.30 -13.87
N GLU A 151 -19.53 -2.77 -13.64
CA GLU A 151 -18.34 -3.60 -13.31
C GLU A 151 -18.55 -4.33 -11.98
N LEU A 152 -19.01 -3.63 -10.95
CA LEU A 152 -19.29 -4.21 -9.62
C LEU A 152 -20.48 -5.18 -9.60
N ALA A 153 -21.32 -5.19 -10.64
CA ALA A 153 -22.38 -6.18 -10.78
C ALA A 153 -21.84 -7.57 -11.18
N ILE A 154 -20.61 -7.63 -11.72
CA ILE A 154 -19.99 -8.86 -12.22
C ILE A 154 -18.61 -9.16 -11.60
N SER A 155 -18.05 -8.23 -10.80
CA SER A 155 -16.76 -8.39 -10.13
C SER A 155 -16.75 -7.76 -8.73
N SER A 156 -15.72 -8.05 -7.95
CA SER A 156 -15.50 -7.41 -6.65
C SER A 156 -14.69 -6.11 -6.79
N LEU A 157 -14.71 -5.29 -5.72
CA LEU A 157 -13.86 -4.11 -5.64
C LEU A 157 -12.37 -4.49 -5.73
N SER A 158 -11.97 -5.58 -5.07
CA SER A 158 -10.61 -6.10 -5.09
C SER A 158 -10.18 -6.54 -6.50
N ASP A 159 -11.03 -7.29 -7.20
CA ASP A 159 -10.73 -7.77 -8.56
C ASP A 159 -10.58 -6.60 -9.55
N ALA A 160 -11.44 -5.60 -9.43
CA ALA A 160 -11.37 -4.40 -10.26
C ALA A 160 -10.06 -3.64 -10.04
N ILE A 161 -9.59 -3.49 -8.79
CA ILE A 161 -8.29 -2.87 -8.49
C ILE A 161 -7.15 -3.70 -9.07
N VAL A 162 -7.16 -5.02 -8.86
CA VAL A 162 -6.15 -5.93 -9.42
C VAL A 162 -6.08 -5.82 -10.94
N CYS A 163 -7.24 -5.74 -11.61
CA CYS A 163 -7.31 -5.52 -13.05
C CYS A 163 -6.58 -4.23 -13.46
N ARG A 164 -6.79 -3.11 -12.75
CA ARG A 164 -6.08 -1.84 -13.04
C ARG A 164 -4.58 -1.95 -12.78
N ILE A 165 -4.15 -2.64 -11.72
CA ILE A 165 -2.73 -2.86 -11.41
C ILE A 165 -2.06 -3.69 -12.52
N ALA A 166 -2.70 -4.80 -12.92
CA ALA A 166 -2.19 -5.73 -13.93
C ALA A 166 -2.15 -5.09 -15.32
N ALA A 167 -3.23 -4.41 -15.73
CA ALA A 167 -3.36 -3.82 -17.06
C ALA A 167 -2.67 -2.46 -17.21
N ARG A 168 -2.11 -1.88 -16.12
CA ARG A 168 -1.51 -0.52 -16.15
C ARG A 168 -0.56 -0.30 -17.31
N ASP A 169 0.29 -1.28 -17.64
CA ASP A 169 1.34 -1.10 -18.63
C ASP A 169 0.86 -1.37 -20.06
N THR A 170 -0.33 -1.95 -20.22
CA THR A 170 -0.97 -2.24 -21.51
C THR A 170 -2.00 -1.20 -21.95
N LEU A 171 -2.42 -0.33 -21.03
CA LEU A 171 -3.41 0.74 -21.24
C LEU A 171 -2.75 2.12 -21.43
#